data_AF-A0A2E5WMM3-F1
#
_entry.id   AF-A0A2E5WMM3-F1
#
_cell.length_a   1.000
_cell.length_b   1.000
_cell.length_c   1.000
_cell.angle_alpha   90.00
_cell.angle_beta   90.00
_cell.angle_gamma   90.00
#
_symmetry.space_group_name_H-M   'P 1'
#
loop_
_entity.id
_entity.type
_entity.pdbx_description
1 polymer ?
#
loop_
_entity_poly.entity_id
_entity_poly.type
_entity_poly.pdbx_seq_one_letter_code
_entity_poly.pdbx_strand_id
1 'polypeptide(L)'
;MRFLSEKNKYILLIQLGLAIYLLFTLLISEYKNYKVQRYIDDFDLRNQKIAAENVLLNNDLSYFNSPEYQEKIAKQNLGLINPGEKVLVIQVEDSLSESQRYEKSIQESEIKRINALPNHKKWWYYLFS
;
A
#
# COMPACT_ATOMS: atom_id res chain seq x y z
N MET A 1 -40.06 9.00 60.39
CA MET A 1 -39.06 8.10 59.77
C MET A 1 -39.32 6.70 60.31
N ARG A 2 -39.94 5.83 59.51
CA ARG A 2 -40.43 4.52 59.94
C ARG A 2 -39.25 3.55 59.98
N PHE A 3 -38.89 3.08 61.18
CA PHE A 3 -37.79 2.14 61.38
C PHE A 3 -38.01 0.89 60.51
N LEU A 4 -37.15 0.70 59.52
CA LEU A 4 -37.11 -0.51 58.71
C LEU A 4 -36.90 -1.69 59.66
N SER A 5 -37.89 -2.59 59.74
CA SER A 5 -37.77 -3.86 60.47
C SER A 5 -36.47 -4.54 60.05
N GLU A 6 -35.73 -5.16 60.99
CA GLU A 6 -34.44 -5.80 60.72
C GLU A 6 -34.51 -6.74 59.51
N LYS A 7 -35.63 -7.44 59.32
CA LYS A 7 -35.90 -8.28 58.14
C LYS A 7 -35.85 -7.53 56.80
N ASN A 8 -36.37 -6.31 56.76
CA ASN A 8 -36.37 -5.47 55.55
C ASN A 8 -34.95 -4.98 55.21
N LYS A 9 -34.10 -4.77 56.22
CA LYS A 9 -32.69 -4.41 55.99
C LYS A 9 -31.93 -5.55 55.32
N TYR A 10 -32.15 -6.80 55.76
CA TYR A 10 -31.54 -7.97 55.12
C TYR A 10 -32.04 -8.17 53.69
N ILE A 11 -33.34 -8.00 53.44
CA ILE A 11 -33.91 -8.09 52.08
C ILE A 11 -33.31 -7.02 51.15
N LEU A 12 -33.17 -5.78 51.64
CA LEU A 12 -32.53 -4.70 50.89
C LEU A 12 -31.05 -4.97 50.60
N LEU A 13 -30.31 -5.54 51.56
CA LEU A 13 -28.92 -5.95 51.36
C LEU A 13 -28.78 -7.04 50.30
N ILE A 14 -29.68 -8.03 50.30
CA ILE A 14 -29.69 -9.10 49.29
C ILE A 14 -30.00 -8.52 47.90
N GLN A 15 -31.00 -7.64 47.79
CA GLN A 15 -31.32 -6.97 46.52
C GLN A 15 -30.17 -6.10 46.02
N LEU A 16 -29.50 -5.37 46.92
CA LEU A 16 -28.32 -4.57 46.57
C LEU A 16 -27.17 -5.46 46.08
N GLY A 17 -26.90 -6.58 46.77
CA GLY A 17 -25.90 -7.55 46.36
C GLY A 17 -26.18 -8.15 44.98
N LEU A 18 -27.44 -8.51 44.71
CA LEU A 18 -27.88 -9.01 43.41
C LEU A 18 -27.68 -7.95 42.32
N ALA A 19 -28.06 -6.69 42.59
CA ALA A 19 -27.89 -5.59 41.65
C ALA A 19 -26.41 -5.37 41.32
N ILE A 20 -25.52 -5.37 42.32
CA ILE A 20 -24.07 -5.24 42.12
C ILE A 20 -23.53 -6.41 41.30
N TYR A 21 -23.97 -7.64 41.58
CA TYR A 21 -23.55 -8.83 40.83
C TYR A 21 -23.93 -8.76 39.35
N LEU A 22 -25.16 -8.35 39.05
CA LEU A 22 -25.63 -8.17 37.67
C LEU A 22 -24.83 -7.09 36.95
N LEU A 23 -24.58 -5.96 37.61
CA LEU A 23 -23.80 -4.85 37.06
C LEU A 23 -22.36 -5.27 36.76
N PHE A 24 -21.75 -6.04 37.66
CA PHE A 24 -20.41 -6.60 37.49
C PHE A 24 -20.34 -7.58 36.31
N THR A 25 -21.34 -8.44 36.15
CA THR A 25 -21.39 -9.43 35.07
C THR A 25 -21.55 -8.76 33.71
N LEU A 26 -22.39 -7.71 33.64
CA LEU A 26 -22.60 -6.91 32.44
C LEU A 26 -21.29 -6.24 31.97
N LEU A 27 -20.56 -5.60 32.89
CA LEU A 27 -19.29 -4.94 32.58
C LEU A 27 -18.22 -5.91 32.07
N ILE A 28 -18.15 -7.12 32.64
CA ILE A 28 -17.21 -8.16 32.18
C ILE A 28 -17.57 -8.70 30.80
N SER A 29 -18.87 -8.89 30.56
CA SER A 29 -19.38 -9.41 29.28
C SER A 29 -19.00 -8.50 28.12
N GLU A 30 -19.20 -7.20 28.26
CA GLU A 30 -18.83 -6.21 27.24
C GLU A 30 -17.34 -6.23 26.91
N TYR A 31 -16.48 -6.31 27.94
CA TYR A 31 -15.04 -6.35 27.75
C TYR A 31 -14.55 -7.61 27.01
N LYS A 32 -15.17 -8.77 27.31
CA LYS A 32 -14.86 -10.03 26.63
C LYS A 32 -15.33 -10.00 25.17
N ASN A 33 -16.54 -9.53 24.93
CA ASN A 33 -17.11 -9.43 23.59
C ASN A 33 -16.27 -8.54 22.67
N TYR A 34 -15.83 -7.38 23.15
CA TYR A 34 -15.00 -6.47 22.36
C TYR A 34 -13.66 -7.10 21.95
N LYS A 35 -12.98 -7.79 22.87
CA LYS A 35 -11.71 -8.47 22.55
C LYS A 35 -11.91 -9.58 21.53
N VAL A 36 -12.92 -10.42 21.73
CA VAL A 36 -13.21 -11.53 20.83
C VAL A 36 -13.57 -11.01 19.44
N GLN A 37 -14.39 -9.96 19.35
CA GLN A 37 -14.75 -9.35 18.07
C GLN A 37 -13.52 -8.79 17.34
N ARG A 38 -12.62 -8.11 18.06
CA ARG A 38 -11.36 -7.60 17.48
C ARG A 38 -10.48 -8.71 16.91
N TYR A 39 -10.43 -9.88 17.56
CA TYR A 39 -9.70 -11.02 17.01
C TYR A 39 -10.38 -11.59 15.77
N ILE A 40 -11.71 -11.69 15.77
CA ILE A 40 -12.48 -12.14 14.60
C ILE A 40 -12.21 -11.22 13.41
N ASP A 41 -12.29 -9.90 13.62
CA ASP A 41 -12.07 -8.91 12.56
C ASP A 41 -10.62 -8.98 12.02
N ASP A 42 -9.62 -9.15 12.90
CA ASP A 42 -8.21 -9.30 12.49
C ASP A 42 -7.98 -10.59 11.69
N PHE A 43 -8.59 -11.71 12.11
CA PHE A 43 -8.50 -12.97 11.38
C PHE A 43 -9.19 -12.90 10.03
N ASP A 44 -10.35 -12.26 9.95
CA ASP A 44 -11.08 -12.11 8.69
C ASP A 44 -10.28 -11.26 7.70
N LEU A 45 -9.71 -10.15 8.17
CA LEU A 45 -8.86 -9.28 7.34
C LEU A 45 -7.62 -10.02 6.83
N ARG A 46 -6.97 -10.84 7.68
CA ARG A 46 -5.84 -11.69 7.26
C ARG A 46 -6.26 -12.72 6.23
N ASN A 47 -7.40 -13.39 6.41
CA ASN A 47 -7.91 -14.37 5.46
C ASN A 47 -8.20 -13.73 4.10
N GLN A 48 -8.85 -12.57 4.08
CA GLN A 48 -9.11 -11.82 2.85
C GLN A 48 -7.81 -11.43 2.14
N LYS A 49 -6.80 -10.97 2.89
CA LYS A 49 -5.49 -10.65 2.33
C LYS A 49 -4.80 -11.88 1.71
N ILE A 50 -4.78 -13.00 2.41
CA ILE A 50 -4.18 -14.25 1.92
C ILE A 50 -4.93 -14.75 0.68
N ALA A 51 -6.26 -14.65 0.66
CA ALA A 51 -7.06 -15.02 -0.51
C ALA A 51 -6.73 -14.15 -1.73
N ALA A 52 -6.61 -12.83 -1.55
CA ALA A 52 -6.21 -11.92 -2.61
C ALA A 52 -4.79 -12.20 -3.11
N GLU A 53 -3.83 -12.43 -2.21
CA GLU A 53 -2.46 -12.81 -2.57
C GLU A 53 -2.43 -14.14 -3.35
N ASN A 54 -3.18 -15.15 -2.93
CA ASN A 54 -3.27 -16.41 -3.66
C ASN A 54 -3.81 -16.21 -5.10
N VAL A 55 -4.81 -15.36 -5.30
CA VAL A 55 -5.32 -15.08 -6.65
C VAL A 55 -4.25 -14.42 -7.51
N LEU A 56 -3.52 -13.43 -6.97
CA LEU A 56 -2.43 -12.76 -7.68
C LEU A 56 -1.32 -13.75 -8.05
N LEU A 57 -0.86 -14.56 -7.08
CA LEU A 57 0.21 -15.54 -7.32
C LEU A 57 -0.21 -16.58 -8.37
N ASN A 58 -1.47 -17.01 -8.37
CA ASN A 58 -1.95 -17.94 -9.41
C ASN A 58 -1.99 -17.30 -10.79
N ASN A 59 -2.36 -16.01 -10.89
CA ASN A 59 -2.33 -15.27 -12.15
C ASN A 59 -0.89 -15.09 -12.66
N ASP A 60 0.06 -14.78 -11.77
CA ASP A 60 1.48 -14.65 -12.13
C ASP A 60 2.04 -15.99 -12.59
N LEU A 61 1.72 -17.08 -11.88
CA LEU A 61 2.14 -18.43 -12.24
C LEU A 61 1.58 -18.86 -13.60
N SER A 62 0.32 -18.56 -13.88
CA SER A 62 -0.29 -18.85 -15.18
C SER A 62 0.32 -18.00 -16.30
N TYR A 63 0.65 -16.73 -16.04
CA TYR A 63 1.40 -15.90 -16.98
C TYR A 63 2.80 -16.46 -17.27
N PHE A 64 3.56 -16.86 -16.26
CA PHE A 64 4.90 -17.42 -16.47
C PHE A 64 4.89 -18.80 -17.15
N ASN A 65 3.82 -19.57 -16.97
CA ASN A 65 3.62 -20.84 -17.67
C ASN A 65 3.05 -20.67 -19.08
N SER A 66 2.65 -19.46 -19.47
CA SER A 66 2.07 -19.20 -20.79
C SER A 66 3.09 -19.43 -21.91
N PRO A 67 2.67 -19.98 -23.07
CA PRO A 67 3.52 -20.11 -24.24
C PRO A 67 4.14 -18.78 -24.68
N GLU A 68 3.39 -17.68 -24.54
CA GLU A 68 3.80 -16.34 -24.93
C GLU A 68 4.97 -15.84 -24.06
N TYR A 69 4.94 -16.11 -22.76
CA TYR A 69 6.06 -15.79 -21.87
C TYR A 69 7.29 -16.64 -22.19
N GLN A 70 7.11 -17.94 -22.43
CA GLN A 70 8.21 -18.83 -22.83
C GLN A 70 8.84 -18.37 -24.15
N GLU A 71 8.03 -18.00 -25.13
CA GLU A 71 8.50 -17.48 -26.42
C GLU A 71 9.23 -16.14 -26.24
N LYS A 72 8.68 -15.22 -25.43
CA LYS A 72 9.35 -13.94 -25.11
C LYS A 72 10.73 -14.17 -24.51
N ILE A 73 10.84 -15.06 -23.53
CA ILE A 73 12.11 -15.37 -22.86
C ILE A 73 13.08 -16.08 -23.83
N ALA A 74 12.60 -17.01 -24.65
CA ALA A 74 13.39 -17.67 -25.68
C ALA A 74 13.96 -16.66 -26.70
N LYS A 75 13.14 -15.73 -27.19
CA LYS A 75 13.56 -14.66 -28.10
C LYS A 75 14.57 -13.72 -27.44
N GLN A 76 14.32 -13.28 -26.19
CA GLN A 76 15.18 -12.35 -25.48
C GLN A 76 16.54 -12.93 -25.09
N ASN A 77 16.57 -14.18 -24.59
CA ASN A 77 17.79 -14.75 -24.01
C ASN A 77 18.59 -15.58 -25.01
N LEU A 78 17.91 -16.26 -25.94
CA LEU A 78 18.56 -17.18 -26.88
C LEU A 78 18.66 -16.59 -28.29
N GLY A 79 18.13 -15.38 -28.50
CA GLY A 79 18.10 -14.74 -29.83
C GLY A 79 17.35 -15.57 -30.87
N LEU A 80 16.45 -16.46 -30.42
CA LEU A 80 15.68 -17.33 -31.30
C LEU A 80 14.67 -16.50 -32.09
N ILE A 81 14.54 -16.79 -33.38
CA ILE A 81 13.64 -16.07 -34.30
C ILE A 81 12.81 -17.13 -35.01
N ASN A 82 11.49 -16.94 -35.06
CA ASN A 82 10.62 -17.87 -35.76
C ASN A 82 10.72 -17.66 -37.28
N PRO A 83 10.57 -18.72 -38.10
CA PRO A 83 10.62 -18.60 -39.55
C PRO A 83 9.54 -17.63 -40.06
N GLY A 84 9.97 -16.52 -40.70
CA GLY A 84 9.09 -15.47 -41.22
C GLY A 84 9.08 -14.16 -40.41
N GLU A 85 9.74 -14.11 -39.26
CA GLU A 85 9.84 -12.91 -38.41
C GLU A 85 11.00 -11.99 -38.87
N LYS A 86 10.75 -10.67 -38.95
CA LYS A 86 11.75 -9.66 -39.36
C LYS A 86 12.31 -8.94 -38.13
N VAL A 87 13.63 -9.03 -37.92
CA VAL A 87 14.32 -8.32 -36.84
C VAL A 87 14.68 -6.90 -37.30
N LEU A 88 14.21 -5.90 -36.56
CA LEU A 88 14.59 -4.51 -36.75
C LEU A 88 15.75 -4.17 -35.82
N VAL A 89 16.95 -4.02 -36.37
CA VAL A 89 18.11 -3.51 -35.62
C VAL A 89 18.08 -1.98 -35.72
N ILE A 90 17.67 -1.31 -34.64
CA ILE A 90 17.74 0.15 -34.55
C ILE A 90 19.19 0.50 -34.21
N GLN A 91 19.94 0.94 -35.21
CA GLN A 91 21.22 1.59 -34.95
C GLN A 91 20.92 2.98 -34.40
N VAL A 92 21.19 3.18 -33.10
CA VAL A 92 21.21 4.51 -32.51
C VAL A 92 22.49 5.16 -33.03
N GLU A 93 22.42 5.70 -34.25
CA GLU A 93 23.43 6.65 -34.70
C GLU A 93 23.32 7.85 -33.76
N ASP A 94 24.37 8.08 -32.98
CA ASP A 94 24.65 9.34 -32.26
C ASP A 94 24.94 10.48 -33.27
N SER A 95 24.18 10.54 -34.36
CA SER A 95 24.20 11.61 -35.34
C SER A 95 23.40 12.80 -34.79
N LEU A 96 23.73 13.24 -33.58
CA LEU A 96 23.43 14.62 -33.20
C LEU A 96 24.24 15.50 -34.15
N SER A 97 23.53 16.19 -35.03
CA SER A 97 24.11 17.21 -35.90
C SER A 97 24.89 18.23 -35.07
N GLU A 98 25.91 18.85 -35.66
CA GLU A 98 26.79 19.81 -34.96
C GLU A 98 26.00 20.96 -34.32
N SER A 99 24.88 21.35 -34.95
CA SER A 99 23.90 22.29 -34.40
C SER A 99 23.22 21.77 -33.13
N GLN A 100 22.82 20.49 -33.09
CA GLN A 100 22.19 19.88 -31.92
C GLN A 100 23.17 19.69 -30.75
N ARG A 101 24.46 19.40 -31.03
CA ARG A 101 25.51 19.40 -29.99
C ARG A 101 25.75 20.79 -29.44
N TYR A 102 25.78 21.80 -30.31
CA TYR A 102 25.92 23.19 -29.91
C TYR A 102 24.76 23.62 -29.01
N GLU A 103 23.51 23.38 -29.42
CA GLU A 103 22.32 23.68 -28.61
C GLU A 103 22.34 22.98 -27.25
N LYS A 104 22.72 21.70 -27.21
CA LYS A 104 22.82 20.95 -25.95
C LYS A 104 23.90 21.51 -25.03
N SER A 105 25.04 21.96 -25.59
CA SER A 105 26.11 22.59 -24.80
C SER A 105 25.71 23.95 -24.23
N ILE A 106 24.92 24.73 -24.98
CA ILE A 106 24.38 26.01 -24.52
C ILE A 106 23.39 25.77 -23.38
N GLN A 107 22.47 24.82 -23.53
CA GLN A 107 21.51 24.44 -22.47
C GLN A 107 22.22 23.96 -21.20
N GLU A 108 23.23 23.09 -21.32
CA GLU A 108 24.00 22.62 -20.15
C GLU A 108 24.76 23.76 -19.45
N SER A 109 25.26 24.73 -20.21
CA SER A 109 25.94 25.92 -19.65
C SER A 109 24.97 26.83 -18.90
N GLU A 110 23.75 26.96 -19.39
CA GLU A 110 22.70 27.80 -18.81
C GLU A 110 22.13 27.16 -17.53
N ILE A 111 21.91 25.85 -17.54
CA ILE A 111 21.51 25.08 -16.34
C ILE A 111 22.56 25.21 -15.24
N LYS A 112 23.86 25.13 -15.58
CA LYS A 112 24.95 25.33 -14.60
C LYS A 112 24.95 26.75 -14.03
N ARG A 113 24.72 27.77 -14.87
CA ARG A 113 24.59 29.16 -14.42
C ARG A 113 23.42 29.34 -13.47
N ILE A 114 22.23 28.86 -13.85
CA ILE A 114 21.00 28.91 -13.04
C ILE A 114 21.21 28.22 -11.69
N ASN A 115 21.86 27.06 -11.67
CA ASN A 115 22.14 26.32 -10.45
C ASN A 115 23.09 27.03 -9.50
N ALA A 116 24.02 27.85 -10.01
CA ALA A 116 24.95 28.65 -9.22
C ALA A 116 24.31 29.90 -8.57
N LEU A 117 23.09 30.28 -8.96
CA LEU A 117 22.41 31.41 -8.32
C LEU A 117 21.89 31.05 -6.91
N PRO A 118 21.88 32.03 -5.98
CA PRO A 118 21.15 31.90 -4.72
C PRO A 118 19.64 31.65 -4.93
N ASN A 119 19.01 30.89 -4.02
CA ASN A 119 17.61 30.46 -4.15
C ASN A 119 16.62 31.61 -4.39
N HIS A 120 16.78 32.77 -3.75
CA HIS A 120 15.89 33.91 -3.95
C HIS A 120 15.89 34.43 -5.39
N LYS A 121 17.04 34.36 -6.09
CA LYS A 121 17.14 34.76 -7.50
C LYS A 121 16.52 33.72 -8.44
N LYS A 122 16.59 32.43 -8.08
CA LYS A 122 15.94 31.35 -8.84
C LYS A 122 14.42 31.54 -8.88
N TRP A 123 13.81 31.85 -7.73
CA TRP A 123 12.36 32.12 -7.64
C TRP A 123 11.96 33.37 -8.42
N TRP A 124 12.77 34.43 -8.38
CA TRP A 124 12.51 35.63 -9.16
C TRP A 124 12.55 35.36 -10.67
N TYR A 125 13.55 34.60 -11.15
CA TYR A 125 13.61 34.19 -12.56
C TYR A 125 12.39 33.36 -12.94
N TYR A 126 12.04 32.33 -12.16
CA TYR A 126 10.87 31.48 -12.43
C TYR A 126 9.54 32.24 -12.49
N LEU A 127 9.37 33.29 -11.69
CA LEU A 127 8.13 34.05 -11.62
C LEU A 127 8.02 35.18 -12.65
N PHE A 128 9.15 35.62 -13.22
CA PHE A 128 9.20 36.85 -14.04
C PHE A 128 10.03 36.74 -15.34
N SER A 129 10.56 35.57 -15.70
CA SER A 129 11.15 35.28 -17.03
C SER A 129 10.22 34.40 -17.85
#